data_AF-A0A6P1W6C0-F1
#
_entry.id   AF-A0A6P1W6C0-F1
#
_cell.length_a   1.000
_cell.length_b   1.000
_cell.length_c   1.000
_cell.angle_alpha   90.00
_cell.angle_beta   90.00
_cell.angle_gamma   90.00
#
_symmetry.space_group_name_H-M   'P 1'
#
loop_
_entity.id
_entity.type
_entity.pdbx_description
1 polymer ?
#
loop_
_entity_poly.entity_id
_entity_poly.type
_entity_poly.pdbx_seq_one_letter_code
_entity_poly.pdbx_strand_id
1 'polypeptide(L)'
;MRTAIVCLLCCLAVGGLPLACVDPWDNTLRATNDVLVVDGTITDRSEAQTIQLNRSKADSITGRFGSLPLTKAQVTIIVDSAQVVVCQETTPGTYQLPSDFKGQIGHAYQLRFTLSDGSRYLSNQQVMQPVPPISKVTAQFNPKAISPPFADNRFTAGYDLFIDLTDPVDQRNYYRWKWTLYEPQPWCRSCYEGVYAKNLLEPIVPASYPYYYQSTQQPYEDCFYPPVGSLPRNRLANQYADNPCRTQCWEILHSQGINVFSDRYSNGGLISKRSVAHIPFYQETPCLVDIRQESLPVDAFHYFDLFQQQTQRPGGLSDTPPSALGGNIHNQANAAEGVIGYFTASSVAITHYYLTRTDTQGAEAPGLFFALNGRPPVVGTYLDFILNLPLDRTALCVPLDRRTPLKPEGWP
;
A
#
# COMPACT_ATOMS: atom_id res chain seq x y z
N MET A 1 -68.24 18.18 -25.42
CA MET A 1 -67.80 16.76 -25.38
C MET A 1 -66.31 16.58 -25.74
N ARG A 2 -65.71 17.35 -26.65
CA ARG A 2 -64.27 17.22 -26.99
C ARG A 2 -63.29 17.64 -25.88
N THR A 3 -63.65 18.60 -25.04
CA THR A 3 -62.77 19.12 -23.96
C THR A 3 -62.70 18.20 -22.74
N ALA A 4 -63.76 17.45 -22.43
CA ALA A 4 -63.77 16.52 -21.30
C ALA A 4 -62.91 15.26 -21.57
N ILE A 5 -62.80 14.83 -22.82
CA ILE A 5 -62.03 13.65 -23.23
C ILE A 5 -60.52 13.95 -23.19
N VAL A 6 -60.10 15.17 -23.49
CA VAL A 6 -58.69 15.59 -23.43
C VAL A 6 -58.18 15.68 -21.99
N CYS A 7 -59.01 16.17 -21.05
CA CYS A 7 -58.64 16.15 -19.62
C CYS A 7 -58.56 14.72 -19.06
N LEU A 8 -59.43 13.80 -19.49
CA LEU A 8 -59.39 12.41 -19.02
C LEU A 8 -58.14 11.66 -19.53
N LEU A 9 -57.71 11.93 -20.77
CA LEU A 9 -56.49 11.36 -21.36
C LEU A 9 -55.20 11.94 -20.75
N CYS A 10 -55.18 13.22 -20.36
CA CYS A 10 -54.06 13.80 -19.62
C CYS A 10 -53.95 13.25 -18.18
N CYS A 11 -55.06 12.94 -17.50
CA CYS A 11 -55.03 12.33 -16.17
C CYS A 11 -54.59 10.85 -16.20
N LEU A 12 -54.90 10.11 -17.28
CA LEU A 12 -54.45 8.72 -17.45
C LEU A 12 -52.97 8.60 -17.86
N ALA A 13 -52.39 9.61 -18.52
CA ALA A 13 -50.97 9.63 -18.87
C ALA A 13 -50.03 9.98 -17.70
N VAL A 14 -50.55 10.59 -16.63
CA VAL A 14 -49.77 10.92 -15.42
C VAL A 14 -49.78 9.79 -14.39
N GLY A 15 -50.70 8.81 -14.50
CA GLY A 15 -50.81 7.66 -13.59
C GLY A 15 -49.91 6.47 -13.92
N GLY A 16 -49.06 6.56 -14.95
CA GLY A 16 -48.26 5.45 -15.48
C GLY A 16 -46.75 5.63 -15.31
N LEU A 17 -46.28 6.40 -14.32
CA LEU A 17 -44.86 6.36 -13.96
C LEU A 17 -44.61 5.01 -13.29
N PRO A 18 -43.77 4.11 -13.86
CA PRO A 18 -43.35 2.94 -13.12
C PRO A 18 -42.66 3.45 -11.85
N LEU A 19 -43.21 3.08 -10.70
CA LEU A 19 -42.50 3.06 -9.45
C LEU A 19 -41.34 2.09 -9.63
N ALA A 20 -40.25 2.57 -10.23
CA ALA A 20 -38.95 1.99 -10.05
C ALA A 20 -38.56 2.26 -8.60
N CYS A 21 -39.18 1.52 -7.68
CA CYS A 21 -38.56 1.26 -6.41
C CYS A 21 -37.28 0.52 -6.77
N VAL A 22 -36.17 1.27 -6.76
CA VAL A 22 -34.86 0.65 -6.64
C VAL A 22 -34.92 -0.04 -5.30
N ASP A 23 -35.01 -1.38 -5.29
CA ASP A 23 -34.92 -2.14 -4.05
C ASP A 23 -33.61 -1.71 -3.37
N PRO A 24 -33.68 -1.07 -2.18
CA PRO A 24 -32.48 -0.80 -1.43
C PRO A 24 -31.87 -2.17 -1.12
N TRP A 25 -30.68 -2.43 -1.65
CA TRP A 25 -29.94 -3.63 -1.31
C TRP A 25 -29.58 -3.53 0.18
N ASP A 26 -30.40 -4.17 1.01
CA ASP A 26 -30.29 -4.11 2.46
C ASP A 26 -29.16 -5.03 2.93
N ASN A 27 -27.92 -4.58 2.74
CA ASN A 27 -26.76 -5.17 3.38
C ASN A 27 -26.69 -4.64 4.83
N THR A 28 -27.61 -5.05 5.72
CA THR A 28 -27.30 -4.96 7.15
C THR A 28 -26.20 -5.97 7.46
N LEU A 29 -24.94 -5.58 7.29
CA LEU A 29 -23.82 -6.30 7.90
C LEU A 29 -24.01 -6.17 9.42
N ARG A 30 -24.48 -7.24 10.06
CA ARG A 30 -24.32 -7.36 11.52
C ARG A 30 -22.80 -7.40 11.74
N ALA A 31 -22.25 -6.37 12.36
CA ALA A 31 -20.85 -6.36 12.78
C ALA A 31 -20.65 -7.51 13.77
N THR A 32 -20.28 -8.68 13.25
CA THR A 32 -19.81 -9.81 14.03
C THR A 32 -18.35 -9.56 14.36
N ASN A 33 -17.89 -10.03 15.52
CA ASN A 33 -16.47 -9.93 15.94
C ASN A 33 -15.52 -10.83 15.12
N ASP A 34 -16.03 -11.42 14.06
CA ASP A 34 -15.39 -12.38 13.18
C ASP A 34 -15.88 -12.12 11.74
N VAL A 35 -15.01 -11.56 10.89
CA VAL A 35 -15.33 -11.15 9.52
C VAL A 35 -14.18 -11.53 8.60
N LEU A 36 -14.52 -12.13 7.46
CA LEU A 36 -13.57 -12.42 6.39
C LEU A 36 -13.20 -11.12 5.66
N VAL A 37 -11.91 -10.89 5.45
CA VAL A 37 -11.37 -9.74 4.74
C VAL A 37 -10.59 -10.21 3.52
N VAL A 38 -10.95 -9.71 2.34
CA VAL A 38 -10.35 -10.08 1.05
C VAL A 38 -9.85 -8.83 0.33
N ASP A 39 -8.58 -8.78 -0.04
CA ASP A 39 -8.04 -7.73 -0.91
C ASP A 39 -7.32 -8.37 -2.11
N GLY A 40 -7.69 -7.95 -3.32
CA GLY A 40 -7.06 -8.42 -4.53
C GLY A 40 -7.37 -7.53 -5.73
N THR A 41 -6.33 -7.13 -6.45
CA THR A 41 -6.47 -6.43 -7.74
C THR A 41 -5.65 -7.17 -8.79
N ILE A 42 -6.29 -7.64 -9.86
CA ILE A 42 -5.63 -8.19 -11.03
C ILE A 42 -5.26 -7.08 -12.00
N THR A 43 -4.06 -7.10 -12.56
CA THR A 43 -3.56 -6.07 -13.47
C THR A 43 -2.96 -6.64 -14.75
N ASP A 44 -2.83 -5.80 -15.77
CA ASP A 44 -2.16 -6.10 -17.04
C ASP A 44 -0.63 -5.90 -16.99
N ARG A 45 -0.06 -5.67 -15.80
CA ARG A 45 1.38 -5.50 -15.59
C ARG A 45 2.05 -6.84 -15.30
N SER A 46 3.27 -6.97 -15.81
CA SER A 46 4.15 -8.12 -15.57
C SER A 46 4.90 -7.96 -14.24
N GLU A 47 4.15 -7.95 -13.15
CA GLU A 47 4.66 -7.80 -11.77
C GLU A 47 4.08 -8.90 -10.86
N ALA A 48 4.64 -9.06 -9.67
CA ALA A 48 4.08 -9.97 -8.67
C ALA A 48 2.70 -9.47 -8.21
N GLN A 49 1.64 -10.23 -8.50
CA GLN A 49 0.27 -9.91 -8.11
C GLN A 49 -0.19 -10.87 -7.01
N THR A 50 -0.83 -10.34 -5.97
CA THR A 50 -1.21 -11.11 -4.78
C THR A 50 -2.66 -10.89 -4.40
N ILE A 51 -3.27 -11.93 -3.83
CA ILE A 51 -4.56 -11.90 -3.15
C ILE A 51 -4.29 -12.10 -1.65
N GLN A 52 -4.80 -11.20 -0.82
CA GLN A 52 -4.68 -11.29 0.64
C GLN A 52 -5.99 -11.76 1.25
N LEU A 53 -5.90 -12.81 2.07
CA LEU A 53 -7.03 -13.38 2.81
C LEU A 53 -6.75 -13.32 4.31
N ASN A 54 -7.61 -12.60 5.01
CA ASN A 54 -7.50 -12.37 6.45
C ASN A 54 -8.85 -12.56 7.13
N ARG A 55 -8.83 -12.78 8.44
CA ARG A 55 -10.03 -12.81 9.28
C ARG A 55 -9.84 -11.84 10.44
N SER A 56 -10.71 -10.85 10.54
CA SER A 56 -10.70 -9.94 11.69
C SER A 56 -11.18 -10.70 12.91
N LYS A 57 -10.39 -10.72 13.98
CA LYS A 57 -10.77 -11.33 15.25
C LYS A 57 -10.55 -10.34 16.38
N ALA A 58 -11.61 -10.02 17.12
CA ALA A 58 -11.47 -9.26 18.35
C ALA A 58 -10.87 -10.15 19.46
N ASP A 59 -9.85 -9.65 20.13
CA ASP A 59 -9.33 -10.26 21.36
C ASP A 59 -10.39 -10.17 22.45
N SER A 60 -10.77 -11.32 23.03
CA SER A 60 -11.90 -11.42 23.96
C SER A 60 -11.65 -10.78 25.33
N ILE A 61 -10.40 -10.44 25.66
CA ILE A 61 -10.01 -9.89 26.96
C ILE A 61 -9.75 -8.38 26.85
N THR A 62 -9.07 -7.97 25.78
CA THR A 62 -8.64 -6.57 25.56
C THR A 62 -9.56 -5.80 24.62
N GLY A 63 -10.46 -6.48 23.90
CA GLY A 63 -11.31 -5.88 22.87
C GLY A 63 -10.55 -5.34 21.67
N ARG A 64 -9.23 -5.60 21.56
CA ARG A 64 -8.41 -5.13 20.44
C ARG A 64 -8.69 -5.98 19.20
N PHE A 65 -8.88 -5.31 18.06
CA PHE A 65 -9.03 -5.98 16.77
C PHE A 65 -7.67 -6.46 16.27
N GLY A 66 -7.55 -7.76 16.01
CA GLY A 66 -6.42 -8.39 15.33
C GLY A 66 -6.83 -8.91 13.95
N SER A 67 -5.85 -9.07 13.07
CA SER A 67 -6.01 -9.74 11.78
C SER A 67 -5.32 -11.10 11.83
N LEU A 68 -6.07 -12.17 11.58
CA LEU A 68 -5.54 -13.53 11.47
C LEU A 68 -5.41 -13.89 9.98
N PRO A 69 -4.19 -14.14 9.46
CA PRO A 69 -4.03 -14.59 8.08
C PRO A 69 -4.69 -15.96 7.88
N LEU A 70 -5.43 -16.11 6.78
CA LEU A 70 -6.07 -17.38 6.43
C LEU A 70 -5.14 -18.19 5.54
N THR A 71 -4.52 -19.21 6.11
CA THR A 71 -3.51 -20.04 5.44
C THR A 71 -4.09 -21.30 4.81
N LYS A 72 -3.35 -21.91 3.87
CA LYS A 72 -3.67 -23.20 3.23
C LYS A 72 -5.00 -23.20 2.47
N ALA A 73 -5.50 -22.03 2.07
CA ALA A 73 -6.66 -21.94 1.20
C ALA A 73 -6.27 -22.31 -0.23
N GLN A 74 -7.20 -22.91 -0.97
CA GLN A 74 -7.07 -23.09 -2.40
C GLN A 74 -7.60 -21.84 -3.07
N VAL A 75 -6.73 -21.03 -3.68
CA VAL A 75 -7.08 -19.74 -4.28
C VAL A 75 -6.86 -19.78 -5.78
N THR A 76 -7.89 -19.37 -6.54
CA THR A 76 -7.87 -19.40 -8.00
C THR A 76 -8.53 -18.16 -8.60
N ILE A 77 -8.02 -17.72 -9.75
CA ILE A 77 -8.66 -16.72 -10.59
C ILE A 77 -9.22 -17.43 -11.82
N ILE A 78 -10.49 -17.18 -12.12
CA ILE A 78 -11.17 -17.66 -13.31
C ILE A 78 -11.21 -16.53 -14.34
N VAL A 79 -10.69 -16.78 -15.54
CA VAL A 79 -10.71 -15.83 -16.66
C VAL A 79 -11.77 -16.29 -17.67
N ASP A 80 -12.68 -15.38 -18.04
CA ASP A 80 -13.81 -15.60 -18.96
C ASP A 80 -14.63 -16.86 -18.67
N SER A 81 -14.79 -17.20 -17.39
CA SER A 81 -15.50 -18.40 -16.93
C SER A 81 -14.90 -19.74 -17.36
N ALA A 82 -13.70 -19.76 -17.96
CA ALA A 82 -13.11 -20.96 -18.54
C ALA A 82 -11.70 -21.25 -18.01
N GLN A 83 -10.76 -20.31 -18.19
CA GLN A 83 -9.37 -20.53 -17.80
C GLN A 83 -9.21 -20.39 -16.29
N VAL A 84 -8.51 -21.34 -15.67
CA VAL A 84 -8.22 -21.35 -14.23
C VAL A 84 -6.75 -21.02 -14.02
N VAL A 85 -6.49 -19.99 -13.22
CA VAL A 85 -5.16 -19.59 -12.78
C VAL A 85 -5.04 -19.86 -11.29
N VAL A 86 -4.11 -20.73 -10.91
CA VAL A 86 -3.93 -21.15 -9.52
C VAL A 86 -2.92 -20.22 -8.84
N CYS A 87 -3.27 -19.72 -7.65
CA CYS A 87 -2.37 -18.93 -6.82
C CYS A 87 -1.61 -19.83 -5.85
N GLN A 88 -0.38 -19.44 -5.49
CA GLN A 88 0.45 -20.12 -4.50
C GLN A 88 0.59 -19.27 -3.25
N GLU A 89 0.42 -19.86 -2.07
CA GLU A 89 0.66 -19.17 -0.81
C GLU A 89 2.18 -18.95 -0.63
N THR A 90 2.60 -17.69 -0.48
CA THR A 90 4.02 -17.32 -0.33
C THR A 90 4.37 -16.98 1.12
N THR A 91 3.54 -16.15 1.74
CA THR A 91 3.55 -15.85 3.17
C THR A 91 2.15 -16.14 3.73
N PRO A 92 2.02 -16.42 5.05
CA PRO A 92 0.72 -16.73 5.65
C PRO A 92 -0.37 -15.74 5.23
N GLY A 93 -1.42 -16.23 4.57
CA GLY A 93 -2.56 -15.41 4.12
C GLY A 93 -2.34 -14.60 2.84
N THR A 94 -1.17 -14.69 2.20
CA THR A 94 -0.86 -14.03 0.92
C THR A 94 -0.67 -15.05 -0.18
N TYR A 95 -1.51 -14.95 -1.21
CA TYR A 95 -1.57 -15.89 -2.33
C TYR A 95 -1.14 -15.18 -3.60
N GLN A 96 0.00 -15.56 -4.15
CA GLN A 96 0.59 -14.94 -5.32
C GLN A 96 0.18 -15.68 -6.60
N LEU A 97 -0.13 -14.93 -7.65
CA LEU A 97 -0.35 -15.47 -9.00
C LEU A 97 0.97 -15.93 -9.65
N PRO A 98 0.93 -16.80 -10.67
CA PRO A 98 2.12 -17.14 -11.45
C PRO A 98 2.84 -15.89 -11.96
N SER A 99 4.18 -15.89 -11.94
CA SER A 99 4.99 -14.70 -12.27
C SER A 99 4.86 -14.23 -13.72
N ASP A 100 4.43 -15.11 -14.62
CA ASP A 100 4.19 -14.85 -16.04
C ASP A 100 2.75 -14.42 -16.34
N PHE A 101 1.86 -14.49 -15.35
CA PHE A 101 0.48 -14.08 -15.52
C PHE A 101 0.36 -12.56 -15.59
N LYS A 102 -0.32 -12.09 -16.63
CA LYS A 102 -0.78 -10.71 -16.78
C LYS A 102 -2.22 -10.73 -17.28
N GLY A 103 -3.04 -9.86 -16.69
CA GLY A 103 -4.39 -9.62 -17.16
C GLY A 103 -4.39 -8.99 -18.56
N GLN A 104 -5.55 -8.98 -19.17
CA GLN A 104 -5.79 -8.47 -20.50
C GLN A 104 -7.07 -7.63 -20.48
N ILE A 105 -6.99 -6.46 -21.11
CA ILE A 105 -8.11 -5.54 -21.23
C ILE A 105 -9.28 -6.23 -21.94
N GLY A 106 -10.51 -6.04 -21.45
CA GLY A 106 -11.73 -6.62 -21.99
C GLY A 106 -12.08 -8.01 -21.47
N HIS A 107 -11.14 -8.71 -20.83
CA HIS A 107 -11.39 -10.02 -20.22
C HIS A 107 -12.04 -9.88 -18.83
N ALA A 108 -12.84 -10.89 -18.46
CA ALA A 108 -13.55 -10.95 -17.18
C ALA A 108 -12.81 -11.85 -16.18
N TYR A 109 -12.59 -11.35 -14.97
CA TYR A 109 -11.89 -12.04 -13.90
C TYR A 109 -12.82 -12.34 -12.72
N GLN A 110 -12.70 -13.52 -12.13
CA GLN A 110 -13.43 -13.90 -10.92
C GLN A 110 -12.48 -14.64 -9.96
N LEU A 111 -12.29 -14.11 -8.77
CA LEU A 111 -11.69 -14.81 -7.64
C LEU A 111 -12.61 -15.91 -7.11
N ARG A 112 -12.05 -17.11 -6.88
CA ARG A 112 -12.66 -18.21 -6.15
C ARG A 112 -11.67 -18.78 -5.15
N PHE A 113 -12.12 -19.07 -3.94
CA PHE A 113 -11.28 -19.75 -2.97
C PHE A 113 -12.05 -20.69 -2.05
N THR A 114 -11.34 -21.73 -1.59
CA THR A 114 -11.83 -22.68 -0.59
C THR A 114 -10.90 -22.64 0.61
N LEU A 115 -11.46 -22.36 1.78
CA LEU A 115 -10.71 -22.34 3.05
C LEU A 115 -10.43 -23.77 3.55
N SER A 116 -9.54 -23.90 4.52
CA SER A 116 -9.13 -25.19 5.08
C SER A 116 -10.26 -25.96 5.78
N ASP A 117 -11.32 -25.27 6.21
CA ASP A 117 -12.53 -25.85 6.80
C ASP A 117 -13.53 -26.35 5.74
N GLY A 118 -13.24 -26.15 4.45
CA GLY A 118 -14.09 -26.51 3.33
C GLY A 118 -15.06 -25.42 2.87
N SER A 119 -15.13 -24.28 3.56
CA SER A 119 -15.97 -23.14 3.19
C SER A 119 -15.53 -22.55 1.84
N ARG A 120 -16.48 -22.25 0.96
CA ARG A 120 -16.22 -21.82 -0.43
C ARG A 120 -16.76 -20.43 -0.71
N TYR A 121 -15.97 -19.63 -1.41
CA TYR A 121 -16.26 -18.24 -1.70
C TYR A 121 -15.99 -17.93 -3.17
N LEU A 122 -16.78 -17.01 -3.73
CA LEU A 122 -16.58 -16.46 -5.06
C LEU A 122 -16.81 -14.95 -5.07
N SER A 123 -16.11 -14.26 -5.95
CA SER A 123 -16.39 -12.87 -6.29
C SER A 123 -17.44 -12.74 -7.40
N ASN A 124 -17.98 -11.54 -7.57
CA ASN A 124 -18.58 -11.14 -8.84
C ASN A 124 -17.51 -11.06 -9.94
N GLN A 125 -17.95 -11.13 -11.20
CA GLN A 125 -17.04 -10.94 -12.34
C GLN A 125 -16.62 -9.48 -12.46
N GLN A 126 -15.36 -9.26 -12.83
CA GLN A 126 -14.74 -7.95 -12.96
C GLN A 126 -14.08 -7.84 -14.34
N VAL A 127 -14.62 -6.99 -15.20
CA VAL A 127 -14.10 -6.79 -16.57
C VAL A 127 -13.04 -5.70 -16.55
N MET A 128 -11.82 -6.03 -16.99
CA MET A 128 -10.71 -5.08 -17.01
C MET A 128 -10.96 -4.00 -18.07
N GLN A 129 -11.16 -2.76 -17.61
CA GLN A 129 -11.33 -1.61 -18.50
C GLN A 129 -9.96 -1.07 -18.96
N PRO A 130 -9.85 -0.47 -20.16
CA PRO A 130 -8.63 0.22 -20.56
C PRO A 130 -8.38 1.45 -19.66
N VAL A 131 -7.13 1.89 -19.57
CA VAL A 131 -6.76 3.12 -18.89
C VAL A 131 -5.97 4.03 -19.85
N PRO A 132 -6.31 5.32 -19.99
CA PRO A 132 -5.52 6.24 -20.79
C PRO A 132 -4.18 6.53 -20.08
N PRO A 133 -3.13 6.92 -20.82
CA PRO A 133 -1.88 7.35 -20.21
C PRO A 133 -2.03 8.72 -19.54
N ILE A 134 -1.18 8.99 -18.54
CA ILE A 134 -0.99 10.33 -17.99
C ILE A 134 -0.17 11.15 -18.99
N SER A 135 -0.66 12.33 -19.37
CA SER A 135 0.03 13.18 -20.35
C SER A 135 1.03 14.13 -19.71
N LYS A 136 0.79 14.54 -18.47
CA LYS A 136 1.68 15.45 -17.73
C LYS A 136 1.59 15.21 -16.22
N VAL A 137 2.73 15.35 -15.55
CA VAL A 137 2.83 15.42 -14.10
C VAL A 137 3.42 16.77 -13.71
N THR A 138 2.84 17.41 -12.69
CA THR A 138 3.34 18.66 -12.10
C THR A 138 3.42 18.49 -10.59
N ALA A 139 4.56 18.82 -9.99
CA ALA A 139 4.70 18.89 -8.53
C ALA A 139 4.71 20.35 -8.08
N GLN A 140 4.10 20.60 -6.93
CA GLN A 140 4.11 21.90 -6.27
C GLN A 140 4.51 21.70 -4.81
N PHE A 141 5.55 22.39 -4.36
CA PHE A 141 5.91 22.40 -2.95
C PHE A 141 4.79 23.01 -2.09
N ASN A 142 4.46 22.34 -0.99
CA ASN A 142 3.45 22.76 -0.03
C ASN A 142 3.99 22.56 1.40
N PRO A 143 4.23 23.64 2.17
CA PRO A 143 4.70 23.57 3.55
C PRO A 143 3.76 22.87 4.53
N LYS A 144 2.51 22.59 4.12
CA LYS A 144 1.46 21.94 4.93
C LYS A 144 0.77 20.81 4.14
N ALA A 145 1.52 20.11 3.30
CA ALA A 145 1.00 19.03 2.45
C ALA A 145 0.47 17.83 3.25
N ILE A 146 1.07 17.56 4.42
CA ILE A 146 0.74 16.39 5.24
C ILE A 146 0.29 16.79 6.63
N SER A 147 -0.65 16.01 7.18
CA SER A 147 -1.01 16.10 8.59
C SER A 147 0.24 15.88 9.46
N PRO A 148 0.39 16.63 10.57
CA PRO A 148 1.53 16.49 11.47
C PRO A 148 1.81 15.03 11.84
N PRO A 149 2.93 14.44 11.40
CA PRO A 149 3.27 13.06 11.72
C PRO A 149 3.84 12.92 13.13
N PHE A 150 4.25 14.04 13.75
CA PHE A 150 4.87 14.09 15.08
C PHE A 150 4.16 15.11 15.97
N ALA A 151 4.22 14.88 17.28
CA ALA A 151 3.53 15.70 18.29
C ALA A 151 4.02 17.16 18.35
N ASP A 152 5.20 17.46 17.81
CA ASP A 152 5.77 18.81 17.76
C ASP A 152 5.26 19.65 16.58
N ASN A 153 4.46 19.05 15.68
CA ASN A 153 3.87 19.68 14.49
C ASN A 153 4.88 20.32 13.51
N ARG A 154 6.18 19.98 13.59
CA ARG A 154 7.22 20.64 12.77
C ARG A 154 7.26 20.16 11.32
N PHE A 155 7.05 18.87 11.09
CA PHE A 155 7.30 18.23 9.81
C PHE A 155 6.03 18.04 8.99
N THR A 156 5.46 19.14 8.48
CA THR A 156 4.20 19.15 7.68
C THR A 156 4.40 19.41 6.19
N ALA A 157 5.64 19.70 5.78
CA ALA A 157 5.99 20.00 4.40
C ALA A 157 5.94 18.76 3.50
N GLY A 158 5.65 18.99 2.22
CA GLY A 158 5.61 17.97 1.19
C GLY A 158 5.39 18.57 -0.19
N TYR A 159 5.07 17.72 -1.15
CA TYR A 159 4.72 18.10 -2.51
C TYR A 159 3.34 17.60 -2.88
N ASP A 160 2.51 18.49 -3.41
CA ASP A 160 1.26 18.13 -4.06
C ASP A 160 1.56 17.80 -5.53
N LEU A 161 1.23 16.59 -5.93
CA LEU A 161 1.41 16.13 -7.31
C LEU A 161 0.07 16.15 -8.03
N PHE A 162 0.08 16.80 -9.18
CA PHE A 162 -1.05 16.94 -10.08
C PHE A 162 -0.76 16.27 -11.41
N ILE A 163 -1.80 15.72 -12.02
CA ILE A 163 -1.73 15.16 -13.37
C ILE A 163 -2.69 15.84 -14.33
N ASP A 164 -2.32 15.78 -15.61
CA ASP A 164 -3.23 15.98 -16.72
C ASP A 164 -3.38 14.65 -17.48
N LEU A 165 -4.58 14.34 -17.95
CA LEU A 165 -4.84 13.21 -18.85
C LEU A 165 -6.02 13.52 -19.78
N THR A 166 -6.07 12.86 -20.94
CA THR A 166 -7.21 12.96 -21.87
C THR A 166 -8.10 11.75 -21.69
N ASP A 167 -9.33 11.99 -21.25
CA ASP A 167 -10.32 10.96 -21.01
C ASP A 167 -10.92 10.46 -22.35
N PRO A 168 -11.09 9.15 -22.55
CA PRO A 168 -11.78 8.59 -23.71
C PRO A 168 -13.22 9.13 -23.87
N VAL A 169 -13.64 9.40 -25.10
CA VAL A 169 -15.01 9.86 -25.38
C VAL A 169 -16.04 8.73 -25.23
N ASP A 170 -17.29 9.11 -24.95
CA ASP A 170 -18.48 8.25 -24.96
C ASP A 170 -18.48 7.06 -23.98
N GLN A 171 -17.61 7.06 -22.97
CA GLN A 171 -17.55 6.01 -21.95
C GLN A 171 -17.40 6.62 -20.58
N ARG A 172 -18.28 6.26 -19.63
CA ARG A 172 -18.04 6.64 -18.23
C ARG A 172 -16.83 5.88 -17.70
N ASN A 173 -15.84 6.60 -17.25
CA ASN A 173 -14.61 6.07 -16.73
C ASN A 173 -14.41 6.38 -15.24
N TYR A 174 -13.85 5.39 -14.56
CA TYR A 174 -13.53 5.47 -13.14
C TYR A 174 -12.07 5.13 -12.96
N TYR A 175 -11.39 5.96 -12.19
CA TYR A 175 -9.95 5.87 -12.02
C TYR A 175 -9.59 5.78 -10.55
N ARG A 176 -8.48 5.09 -10.27
CA ARG A 176 -7.81 5.07 -8.97
C ARG A 176 -6.34 5.42 -9.16
N TRP A 177 -5.81 6.26 -8.29
CA TRP A 177 -4.37 6.53 -8.24
C TRP A 177 -3.75 5.98 -6.97
N LYS A 178 -2.59 5.37 -7.15
CA LYS A 178 -1.66 5.01 -6.08
C LYS A 178 -0.31 5.62 -6.41
N TRP A 179 0.51 5.82 -5.39
CA TRP A 179 1.88 6.24 -5.60
C TRP A 179 2.85 5.37 -4.80
N THR A 180 4.03 5.16 -5.39
CA THR A 180 5.17 4.56 -4.72
C THR A 180 6.31 5.58 -4.79
N LEU A 181 6.86 5.92 -3.63
CA LEU A 181 7.97 6.83 -3.47
C LEU A 181 9.23 6.02 -3.21
N TYR A 182 10.26 6.24 -4.03
CA TYR A 182 11.60 5.74 -3.82
C TYR A 182 12.47 6.88 -3.28
N GLU A 183 12.86 6.77 -2.01
CA GLU A 183 13.71 7.73 -1.33
C GLU A 183 15.12 7.17 -1.18
N PRO A 184 16.20 7.93 -1.49
CA PRO A 184 17.54 7.51 -1.17
C PRO A 184 17.66 7.19 0.32
N GLN A 185 18.11 5.98 0.63
CA GLN A 185 18.28 5.50 2.00
C GLN A 185 19.78 5.53 2.35
N PRO A 186 20.25 6.50 3.14
CA PRO A 186 21.65 6.55 3.53
C PRO A 186 22.00 5.57 4.66
N TRP A 187 21.03 4.95 5.35
CA TRP A 187 21.25 4.04 6.48
C TRP A 187 20.71 2.64 6.21
N CYS A 188 21.58 1.62 6.26
CA CYS A 188 21.24 0.28 5.80
C CYS A 188 21.04 -0.74 6.93
N ARG A 189 21.63 -0.50 8.10
CA ARG A 189 21.50 -1.44 9.21
C ARG A 189 21.55 -0.76 10.57
N SER A 190 20.56 -1.08 11.39
CA SER A 190 20.52 -0.74 12.81
C SER A 190 20.68 -2.02 13.63
N CYS A 191 21.71 -2.08 14.46
CA CYS A 191 21.94 -3.18 15.40
C CYS A 191 21.59 -2.71 16.81
N TYR A 192 20.58 -3.30 17.44
CA TYR A 192 20.22 -3.03 18.83
C TYR A 192 20.99 -3.95 19.76
N GLU A 193 21.77 -3.41 20.70
CA GLU A 193 22.71 -4.13 21.56
C GLU A 193 23.75 -4.98 20.81
N GLY A 194 24.08 -4.57 19.58
CA GLY A 194 25.00 -5.26 18.70
C GLY A 194 25.78 -4.28 17.84
N VAL A 195 26.74 -4.81 17.09
CA VAL A 195 27.53 -4.03 16.13
C VAL A 195 27.47 -4.72 14.77
N TYR A 196 27.49 -3.93 13.69
CA TYR A 196 27.57 -4.53 12.37
C TYR A 196 29.00 -5.01 12.10
N ALA A 197 29.14 -6.27 11.68
CA ALA A 197 30.42 -6.88 11.41
C ALA A 197 30.45 -7.38 9.95
N LYS A 198 31.44 -6.90 9.18
CA LYS A 198 31.63 -7.34 7.79
C LYS A 198 32.16 -8.77 7.72
N ASN A 199 33.04 -9.12 8.65
CA ASN A 199 33.59 -10.45 8.82
C ASN A 199 33.21 -11.02 10.19
N LEU A 200 33.27 -12.34 10.32
CA LEU A 200 33.01 -13.02 11.58
C LEU A 200 34.00 -12.56 12.64
N LEU A 201 33.51 -12.23 13.83
CA LEU A 201 34.30 -11.85 14.98
C LEU A 201 34.51 -13.06 15.89
N GLU A 202 35.77 -13.35 16.22
CA GLU A 202 36.15 -14.45 17.11
C GLU A 202 36.87 -13.92 18.35
N PRO A 203 36.66 -14.54 19.52
CA PRO A 203 37.36 -14.15 20.74
C PRO A 203 38.86 -14.47 20.65
N ILE A 204 39.70 -13.54 21.09
CA ILE A 204 41.15 -13.76 21.20
C ILE A 204 41.44 -14.53 22.51
N VAL A 205 42.18 -15.63 22.41
CA VAL A 205 42.58 -16.46 23.57
C VAL A 205 44.12 -16.57 23.64
N PRO A 206 44.74 -16.25 24.80
CA PRO A 206 44.14 -15.66 26.00
C PRO A 206 43.71 -14.20 25.74
N ALA A 207 42.70 -13.73 26.46
CA ALA A 207 42.20 -12.37 26.29
C ALA A 207 43.29 -11.33 26.58
N SER A 208 43.73 -10.60 25.56
CA SER A 208 44.72 -9.53 25.68
C SER A 208 44.01 -8.17 25.66
N TYR A 209 44.04 -7.46 26.79
CA TYR A 209 43.58 -6.08 26.83
C TYR A 209 44.42 -5.24 25.84
N PRO A 210 43.82 -4.35 25.02
CA PRO A 210 42.44 -3.86 25.07
C PRO A 210 41.43 -4.57 24.15
N TYR A 211 41.81 -5.66 23.44
CA TYR A 211 41.00 -6.27 22.38
C TYR A 211 40.52 -7.68 22.74
N TYR A 212 39.21 -7.87 22.84
CA TYR A 212 38.64 -9.20 23.16
C TYR A 212 38.30 -10.02 21.91
N TYR A 213 38.12 -9.36 20.77
CA TYR A 213 37.71 -9.98 19.52
C TYR A 213 38.66 -9.57 18.40
N GLN A 214 38.84 -10.46 17.43
CA GLN A 214 39.50 -10.18 16.17
C GLN A 214 38.55 -10.44 15.01
N SER A 215 38.63 -9.59 13.99
CA SER A 215 38.00 -9.86 12.70
C SER A 215 38.74 -11.00 12.01
N THR A 216 38.00 -12.04 11.63
CA THR A 216 38.50 -13.09 10.75
C THR A 216 38.47 -12.63 9.28
N GLN A 217 38.85 -13.51 8.36
CA GLN A 217 38.67 -13.32 6.92
C GLN A 217 37.32 -13.88 6.41
N GLN A 218 36.53 -14.53 7.28
CA GLN A 218 35.25 -15.11 6.89
C GLN A 218 34.18 -14.01 6.78
N PRO A 219 33.52 -13.83 5.63
CA PRO A 219 32.43 -12.86 5.50
C PRO A 219 31.27 -13.18 6.45
N TYR A 220 30.66 -12.14 7.01
CA TYR A 220 29.52 -12.23 7.94
C TYR A 220 28.39 -11.27 7.55
N GLU A 221 28.72 -9.98 7.35
CA GLU A 221 27.80 -8.90 6.90
C GLU A 221 26.46 -8.82 7.67
N ASP A 222 26.50 -8.98 9.00
CA ASP A 222 25.31 -8.90 9.88
C ASP A 222 25.65 -8.26 11.24
N CYS A 223 24.61 -8.03 12.07
CA CYS A 223 24.73 -7.61 13.45
C CYS A 223 25.31 -8.72 14.30
N PHE A 224 26.54 -8.53 14.76
CA PHE A 224 27.19 -9.36 15.75
C PHE A 224 26.76 -8.94 17.16
N TYR A 225 26.36 -9.93 17.96
CA TYR A 225 25.96 -9.76 19.35
C TYR A 225 27.00 -10.42 20.26
N PRO A 226 27.76 -9.66 21.05
CA PRO A 226 28.69 -10.24 22.00
C PRO A 226 27.94 -11.11 23.04
N PRO A 227 28.56 -12.19 23.54
CA PRO A 227 27.98 -13.08 24.54
C PRO A 227 27.53 -12.33 25.80
N VAL A 228 26.46 -12.83 26.42
CA VAL A 228 25.93 -12.30 27.68
C VAL A 228 27.01 -12.34 28.76
N GLY A 229 27.15 -11.25 29.51
CA GLY A 229 28.16 -11.11 30.57
C GLY A 229 29.55 -10.65 30.09
N SER A 230 29.78 -10.58 28.78
CA SER A 230 31.01 -9.98 28.25
C SER A 230 31.02 -8.45 28.44
N LEU A 231 32.20 -7.87 28.66
CA LEU A 231 32.34 -6.40 28.78
C LEU A 231 31.74 -5.65 27.57
N PRO A 232 31.93 -6.09 26.30
CA PRO A 232 31.29 -5.44 25.17
C PRO A 232 29.76 -5.48 25.24
N ARG A 233 29.16 -6.61 25.65
CA ARG A 233 27.71 -6.72 25.77
C ARG A 233 27.15 -5.74 26.81
N ASN A 234 27.79 -5.61 27.96
CA ASN A 234 27.37 -4.69 29.02
C ASN A 234 27.42 -3.23 28.58
N ARG A 235 28.37 -2.87 27.70
CA ARG A 235 28.50 -1.53 27.15
C ARG A 235 27.51 -1.24 26.01
N LEU A 236 27.06 -2.28 25.30
CA LEU A 236 26.06 -2.20 24.23
C LEU A 236 24.62 -2.22 24.75
N ALA A 237 24.40 -2.52 26.04
CA ALA A 237 23.08 -2.63 26.62
C ALA A 237 22.23 -1.37 26.35
N ASN A 238 21.03 -1.58 25.80
CA ASN A 238 20.09 -0.54 25.36
C ASN A 238 20.64 0.49 24.36
N GLN A 239 21.67 0.15 23.58
CA GLN A 239 22.22 1.04 22.56
C GLN A 239 21.90 0.56 21.15
N TYR A 240 21.83 1.51 20.22
CA TYR A 240 21.78 1.23 18.79
C TYR A 240 23.13 1.55 18.16
N ALA A 241 23.52 0.76 17.16
CA ALA A 241 24.58 1.09 16.22
C ALA A 241 23.98 1.15 14.81
N ASP A 242 23.88 2.36 14.26
CA ASP A 242 23.36 2.60 12.92
C ASP A 242 24.49 2.77 11.92
N ASN A 243 24.39 2.04 10.82
CA ASN A 243 25.46 1.91 9.85
C ASN A 243 25.01 2.49 8.51
N PRO A 244 25.75 3.48 7.97
CA PRO A 244 25.48 4.00 6.64
C PRO A 244 25.54 2.89 5.58
N CYS A 245 24.81 3.09 4.50
CA CYS A 245 24.83 2.21 3.34
C CYS A 245 26.19 2.25 2.65
N ARG A 246 26.73 1.08 2.33
CA ARG A 246 27.94 0.93 1.49
C ARG A 246 27.62 1.04 0.00
N THR A 247 26.45 0.58 -0.38
CA THR A 247 25.94 0.55 -1.76
C THR A 247 24.75 1.49 -1.88
N GLN A 248 24.33 1.78 -3.10
CA GLN A 248 23.04 2.42 -3.35
C GLN A 248 21.91 1.66 -2.64
N CYS A 249 20.94 2.42 -2.13
CA CYS A 249 19.81 1.88 -1.41
C CYS A 249 18.64 2.85 -1.51
N TRP A 250 17.44 2.32 -1.65
CA TRP A 250 16.22 3.10 -1.66
C TRP A 250 15.23 2.53 -0.66
N GLU A 251 14.63 3.42 0.12
CA GLU A 251 13.42 3.12 0.86
C GLU A 251 12.21 3.26 -0.08
N ILE A 252 11.26 2.35 0.06
CA ILE A 252 10.04 2.25 -0.74
C ILE A 252 8.86 2.58 0.18
N LEU A 253 8.20 3.70 -0.10
CA LEU A 253 7.06 4.19 0.65
C LEU A 253 5.82 4.20 -0.25
N HIS A 254 4.73 3.60 0.21
CA HIS A 254 3.50 3.48 -0.57
C HIS A 254 2.41 4.41 -0.05
N SER A 255 1.57 4.89 -0.96
CA SER A 255 0.32 5.59 -0.63
C SER A 255 -0.55 4.75 0.32
N GLN A 256 -0.99 5.35 1.42
CA GLN A 256 -1.94 4.73 2.37
C GLN A 256 -3.39 5.17 2.11
N GLY A 257 -3.57 6.32 1.47
CA GLY A 257 -4.87 6.87 1.14
C GLY A 257 -5.50 6.24 -0.11
N ILE A 258 -6.80 6.46 -0.27
CA ILE A 258 -7.56 6.03 -1.44
C ILE A 258 -7.82 7.29 -2.24
N ASN A 259 -7.54 7.23 -3.53
CA ASN A 259 -7.77 8.35 -4.42
C ASN A 259 -8.52 7.84 -5.64
N VAL A 260 -9.85 7.91 -5.58
CA VAL A 260 -10.71 7.56 -6.71
C VAL A 260 -11.33 8.79 -7.39
N PHE A 261 -11.75 8.62 -8.63
CA PHE A 261 -12.42 9.67 -9.40
C PHE A 261 -13.38 9.06 -10.43
N SER A 262 -14.48 9.76 -10.67
CA SER A 262 -15.39 9.51 -11.77
C SER A 262 -15.35 10.69 -12.72
N ASP A 263 -15.25 10.39 -14.00
CA ASP A 263 -15.31 11.32 -15.12
C ASP A 263 -16.72 11.90 -15.38
N ARG A 264 -17.73 11.62 -14.56
CA ARG A 264 -19.15 11.91 -14.85
C ARG A 264 -19.41 13.35 -15.33
N TYR A 265 -18.59 14.31 -14.90
CA TYR A 265 -18.69 15.73 -15.26
C TYR A 265 -17.60 16.22 -16.24
N SER A 266 -16.69 15.34 -16.67
CA SER A 266 -15.56 15.61 -17.57
C SER A 266 -15.39 14.55 -18.68
N ASN A 267 -16.37 13.67 -18.88
CA ASN A 267 -16.34 12.55 -19.83
C ASN A 267 -15.91 12.99 -21.23
N GLY A 268 -14.88 12.34 -21.78
CA GLY A 268 -14.30 12.65 -23.09
C GLY A 268 -13.47 13.93 -23.15
N GLY A 269 -13.23 14.57 -22.00
CA GLY A 269 -12.54 15.85 -21.88
C GLY A 269 -11.12 15.74 -21.32
N LEU A 270 -10.45 16.89 -21.27
CA LEU A 270 -9.19 17.02 -20.54
C LEU A 270 -9.48 17.04 -19.04
N ILE A 271 -8.95 16.06 -18.30
CA ILE A 271 -8.85 16.13 -16.84
C ILE A 271 -7.53 16.82 -16.54
N SER A 272 -7.60 18.07 -16.09
CA SER A 272 -6.42 18.89 -15.81
C SER A 272 -6.22 19.14 -14.32
N LYS A 273 -4.96 19.20 -13.88
CA LYS A 273 -4.55 19.50 -12.50
C LYS A 273 -5.27 18.63 -11.47
N ARG A 274 -5.48 17.34 -11.76
CA ARG A 274 -6.05 16.41 -10.78
C ARG A 274 -4.99 16.09 -9.74
N SER A 275 -5.24 16.42 -8.47
CA SER A 275 -4.36 16.02 -7.37
C SER A 275 -4.37 14.50 -7.22
N VAL A 276 -3.21 13.84 -7.28
CA VAL A 276 -3.08 12.39 -7.20
C VAL A 276 -2.23 11.91 -6.04
N ALA A 277 -1.31 12.74 -5.54
CA ALA A 277 -0.44 12.36 -4.45
C ALA A 277 -0.03 13.57 -3.59
N HIS A 278 0.19 13.29 -2.31
CA HIS A 278 0.85 14.18 -1.37
C HIS A 278 2.12 13.46 -0.91
N ILE A 279 3.28 13.95 -1.34
CA ILE A 279 4.57 13.31 -1.11
C ILE A 279 5.25 13.99 0.07
N PRO A 280 5.45 13.29 1.21
CA PRO A 280 6.12 13.87 2.37
C PRO A 280 7.52 14.38 2.03
N PHE A 281 7.91 15.50 2.64
CA PHE A 281 9.27 16.04 2.50
C PHE A 281 10.16 15.55 3.65
N TYR A 282 10.81 14.39 3.47
CA TYR A 282 11.69 13.82 4.48
C TYR A 282 13.12 14.34 4.43
N GLN A 283 13.60 14.74 3.25
CA GLN A 283 14.98 15.15 3.00
C GLN A 283 15.10 15.93 1.68
N GLU A 284 16.15 16.73 1.53
CA GLU A 284 16.39 17.57 0.35
C GLU A 284 16.84 16.77 -0.88
N THR A 285 17.35 15.56 -0.70
CA THR A 285 17.81 14.74 -1.82
C THR A 285 16.66 14.43 -2.78
N PRO A 286 16.89 14.43 -4.10
CA PRO A 286 15.88 14.04 -5.07
C PRO A 286 15.30 12.64 -4.80
N CYS A 287 14.05 12.45 -5.18
CA CYS A 287 13.36 11.16 -5.07
C CYS A 287 12.65 10.82 -6.37
N LEU A 288 12.26 9.56 -6.53
CA LEU A 288 11.42 9.12 -7.64
C LEU A 288 10.03 8.80 -7.11
N VAL A 289 9.01 9.31 -7.80
CA VAL A 289 7.61 9.00 -7.51
C VAL A 289 7.01 8.27 -8.70
N ASP A 290 6.60 7.04 -8.49
CA ASP A 290 5.83 6.26 -9.45
C ASP A 290 4.35 6.52 -9.20
N ILE A 291 3.70 7.15 -10.17
CA ILE A 291 2.25 7.38 -10.16
C ILE A 291 1.61 6.26 -10.95
N ARG A 292 0.81 5.45 -10.27
CA ARG A 292 0.09 4.32 -10.83
C ARG A 292 -1.38 4.72 -11.02
N GLN A 293 -1.79 4.87 -12.28
CA GLN A 293 -3.17 5.13 -12.66
C GLN A 293 -3.83 3.82 -13.07
N GLU A 294 -4.93 3.49 -12.39
CA GLU A 294 -5.67 2.25 -12.55
C GLU A 294 -7.09 2.55 -13.04
N SER A 295 -7.58 1.80 -14.02
CA SER A 295 -9.00 1.80 -14.37
C SER A 295 -9.81 0.98 -13.36
N LEU A 296 -11.06 1.39 -13.11
CA LEU A 296 -11.98 0.67 -12.24
C LEU A 296 -13.30 0.35 -12.96
N PRO A 297 -13.82 -0.88 -12.80
CA PRO A 297 -15.24 -1.16 -13.00
C PRO A 297 -16.12 -0.26 -12.09
N VAL A 298 -17.34 0.02 -12.53
CA VAL A 298 -18.26 0.95 -11.82
C VAL A 298 -18.58 0.50 -10.39
N ASP A 299 -18.77 -0.80 -10.18
CA ASP A 299 -19.02 -1.42 -8.89
C ASP A 299 -17.80 -1.35 -7.97
N ALA A 300 -16.61 -1.56 -8.52
CA ALA A 300 -15.35 -1.36 -7.78
C ALA A 300 -15.17 0.10 -7.37
N PHE A 301 -15.47 1.05 -8.26
CA PHE A 301 -15.43 2.47 -7.93
C PHE A 301 -16.37 2.83 -6.78
N HIS A 302 -17.63 2.37 -6.80
CA HIS A 302 -18.57 2.62 -5.71
C HIS A 302 -18.07 2.08 -4.37
N TYR A 303 -17.48 0.88 -4.37
CA TYR A 303 -16.88 0.31 -3.16
C TYR A 303 -15.74 1.19 -2.63
N PHE A 304 -14.78 1.57 -3.46
CA PHE A 304 -13.62 2.36 -3.03
C PHE A 304 -13.98 3.81 -2.68
N ASP A 305 -14.96 4.41 -3.34
CA ASP A 305 -15.47 5.75 -2.99
C ASP A 305 -16.14 5.75 -1.62
N LEU A 306 -17.02 4.76 -1.35
CA LEU A 306 -17.60 4.59 -0.01
C LEU A 306 -16.52 4.34 1.04
N PHE A 307 -15.54 3.49 0.74
CA PHE A 307 -14.44 3.20 1.67
C PHE A 307 -13.58 4.45 1.94
N GLN A 308 -13.30 5.26 0.92
CA GLN A 308 -12.61 6.54 1.07
C GLN A 308 -13.42 7.51 1.94
N GLN A 309 -14.73 7.63 1.70
CA GLN A 309 -15.61 8.53 2.46
C GLN A 309 -15.68 8.17 3.95
N GLN A 310 -15.67 6.87 4.29
CA GLN A 310 -15.75 6.40 5.67
C GLN A 310 -14.41 6.47 6.42
N THR A 311 -13.29 6.30 5.72
CA THR A 311 -11.97 6.19 6.36
C THR A 311 -11.14 7.48 6.34
N GLN A 312 -11.41 8.38 5.40
CA GLN A 312 -10.53 9.54 5.13
C GLN A 312 -11.26 10.89 5.26
N ARG A 313 -12.55 10.92 5.59
CA ARG A 313 -13.25 12.16 5.95
C ARG A 313 -13.41 12.25 7.48
N PRO A 314 -12.92 13.32 8.12
CA PRO A 314 -13.18 13.56 9.54
C PRO A 314 -14.69 13.69 9.76
N GLY A 315 -15.25 12.85 10.63
CA GLY A 315 -16.69 12.83 10.89
C GLY A 315 -17.17 14.08 11.65
N GLY A 316 -18.29 14.64 11.24
CA GLY A 316 -19.06 15.68 11.95
C GLY A 316 -20.25 15.11 12.74
N LEU A 317 -20.77 15.88 13.70
CA LEU A 317 -21.90 15.46 14.56
C LEU A 317 -23.23 15.24 13.80
N SER A 318 -23.28 15.62 12.52
CA SER A 318 -24.45 15.52 11.64
C SER A 318 -24.20 14.62 10.43
N ASP A 319 -23.13 13.82 10.45
CA ASP A 319 -22.83 12.91 9.35
C ASP A 319 -23.82 11.75 9.34
N THR A 320 -24.21 11.36 8.12
CA THR A 320 -25.05 10.18 7.90
C THR A 320 -24.39 8.96 8.53
N PRO A 321 -25.14 8.09 9.24
CA PRO A 321 -24.60 6.85 9.77
C PRO A 321 -23.82 6.09 8.70
N PRO A 322 -22.65 5.50 9.03
CA PRO A 322 -21.86 4.77 8.05
C PRO A 322 -22.68 3.64 7.44
N SER A 323 -22.78 3.62 6.10
CA SER A 323 -23.40 2.52 5.36
C SER A 323 -22.50 1.28 5.44
N ALA A 324 -23.10 0.10 5.47
CA ALA A 324 -22.35 -1.15 5.45
C ALA A 324 -21.52 -1.26 4.16
N LEU A 325 -20.21 -1.48 4.31
CA LEU A 325 -19.30 -1.64 3.18
C LEU A 325 -19.48 -3.04 2.57
N GLY A 326 -20.45 -3.20 1.67
CA GLY A 326 -20.68 -4.44 0.94
C GLY A 326 -19.57 -4.71 -0.08
N GLY A 327 -18.78 -5.78 0.13
CA GLY A 327 -17.84 -6.29 -0.85
C GLY A 327 -18.51 -7.04 -1.99
N ASN A 328 -17.72 -7.54 -2.95
CA ASN A 328 -18.21 -8.38 -4.05
C ASN A 328 -17.92 -9.88 -3.86
N ILE A 329 -17.54 -10.31 -2.65
CA ILE A 329 -17.21 -11.70 -2.30
C ILE A 329 -18.36 -12.31 -1.51
N HIS A 330 -18.76 -13.53 -1.87
CA HIS A 330 -19.90 -14.21 -1.28
C HIS A 330 -19.55 -15.66 -0.92
N ASN A 331 -20.00 -16.12 0.26
CA ASN A 331 -19.97 -17.53 0.62
C ASN A 331 -21.06 -18.28 -0.17
N GLN A 332 -20.70 -19.38 -0.82
CA GLN A 332 -21.64 -20.16 -1.65
C GLN A 332 -22.73 -20.88 -0.84
N ALA A 333 -22.47 -21.23 0.42
CA ALA A 333 -23.39 -21.95 1.28
C ALA A 333 -24.19 -21.03 2.21
N ASN A 334 -23.70 -19.80 2.47
CA ASN A 334 -24.32 -18.85 3.38
C ASN A 334 -24.26 -17.42 2.83
N ALA A 335 -25.28 -17.00 2.09
CA ALA A 335 -25.37 -15.65 1.54
C ALA A 335 -25.48 -14.54 2.62
N ALA A 336 -25.81 -14.90 3.86
CA ALA A 336 -25.90 -13.95 4.98
C ALA A 336 -24.54 -13.73 5.69
N GLU A 337 -23.48 -14.47 5.33
CA GLU A 337 -22.15 -14.20 5.88
C GLU A 337 -21.60 -12.88 5.35
N GLY A 338 -21.20 -12.00 6.26
CA GLY A 338 -20.53 -10.75 5.91
C GLY A 338 -19.09 -11.00 5.48
N VAL A 339 -18.73 -10.51 4.29
CA VAL A 339 -17.34 -10.46 3.82
C VAL A 339 -17.00 -9.01 3.50
N ILE A 340 -15.89 -8.53 4.07
CA ILE A 340 -15.34 -7.20 3.83
C ILE A 340 -14.21 -7.32 2.82
N GLY A 341 -13.99 -6.24 2.08
CA GLY A 341 -12.95 -6.18 1.07
C GLY A 341 -13.52 -6.33 -0.33
N TYR A 342 -12.63 -6.33 -1.32
CA TYR A 342 -13.05 -6.31 -2.72
C TYR A 342 -12.01 -6.98 -3.61
N PHE A 343 -12.51 -7.71 -4.61
CA PHE A 343 -11.70 -8.22 -5.71
C PHE A 343 -12.00 -7.42 -6.97
N THR A 344 -10.99 -6.88 -7.66
CA THR A 344 -11.19 -6.17 -8.93
C THR A 344 -10.11 -6.45 -9.96
N ALA A 345 -10.33 -5.98 -11.18
CA ALA A 345 -9.38 -6.07 -12.29
C ALA A 345 -9.20 -4.69 -12.94
N SER A 346 -7.95 -4.25 -13.08
CA SER A 346 -7.59 -2.90 -13.51
C SER A 346 -6.47 -2.93 -14.54
N SER A 347 -6.64 -2.19 -15.64
CA SER A 347 -5.51 -1.84 -16.50
C SER A 347 -4.71 -0.73 -15.83
N VAL A 348 -3.39 -0.73 -16.03
CA VAL A 348 -2.48 0.15 -15.30
C VAL A 348 -1.55 0.93 -16.23
N ALA A 349 -1.58 2.25 -16.10
CA ALA A 349 -0.55 3.14 -16.63
C ALA A 349 0.35 3.63 -15.49
N ILE A 350 1.67 3.51 -15.66
CA ILE A 350 2.67 3.99 -14.70
C ILE A 350 3.38 5.19 -15.30
N THR A 351 3.56 6.24 -14.51
CA THR A 351 4.41 7.39 -14.87
C THR A 351 5.44 7.61 -13.78
N HIS A 352 6.71 7.57 -14.17
CA HIS A 352 7.85 7.83 -13.32
C HIS A 352 8.13 9.35 -13.28
N TYR A 353 8.09 9.94 -12.09
CA TYR A 353 8.34 11.37 -11.90
C TYR A 353 9.54 11.59 -10.97
N TYR A 354 10.65 12.07 -11.54
CA TYR A 354 11.85 12.41 -10.78
C TYR A 354 11.71 13.81 -10.16
N LEU A 355 11.53 13.85 -8.85
CA LEU A 355 11.31 15.07 -8.09
C LEU A 355 12.64 15.57 -7.52
N THR A 356 13.12 16.71 -8.05
CA THR A 356 14.45 17.26 -7.71
C THR A 356 14.52 17.98 -6.37
N ARG A 357 13.39 18.43 -5.84
CA ARG A 357 13.24 19.14 -4.56
C ARG A 357 14.08 20.43 -4.42
N THR A 358 14.26 21.16 -5.52
CA THR A 358 15.06 22.40 -5.54
C THR A 358 14.30 23.65 -5.07
N ASP A 359 12.99 23.55 -4.85
CA ASP A 359 12.05 24.64 -4.58
C ASP A 359 11.47 24.65 -3.15
N THR A 360 12.16 24.04 -2.18
CA THR A 360 11.67 23.79 -0.80
C THR A 360 11.59 25.02 0.12
N GLN A 361 11.97 26.21 -0.35
CA GLN A 361 11.91 27.49 0.39
C GLN A 361 12.52 27.45 1.81
N GLY A 362 13.53 26.61 2.05
CA GLY A 362 14.18 26.48 3.36
C GLY A 362 13.37 25.72 4.42
N ALA A 363 12.37 24.92 4.00
CA ALA A 363 11.61 24.07 4.90
C ALA A 363 12.50 23.06 5.62
N GLU A 364 12.21 22.82 6.90
CA GLU A 364 12.91 21.83 7.71
C GLU A 364 12.50 20.41 7.29
N ALA A 365 13.49 19.56 7.03
CA ALA A 365 13.30 18.15 6.77
C ALA A 365 13.77 17.35 8.01
N PRO A 366 13.00 16.34 8.48
CA PRO A 366 13.40 15.53 9.63
C PRO A 366 14.61 14.62 9.34
N GLY A 367 14.90 14.36 8.06
CA GLY A 367 15.73 13.26 7.60
C GLY A 367 14.93 11.95 7.54
N LEU A 368 15.12 11.17 6.48
CA LEU A 368 14.39 9.91 6.27
C LEU A 368 14.55 8.94 7.45
N PHE A 369 15.77 8.80 7.99
CA PHE A 369 16.01 7.90 9.12
C PHE A 369 15.17 8.27 10.35
N PHE A 370 15.17 9.55 10.73
CA PHE A 370 14.37 10.02 11.86
C PHE A 370 12.88 9.81 11.59
N ALA A 371 12.43 10.09 10.37
CA ALA A 371 11.03 9.94 10.00
C ALA A 371 10.52 8.50 10.17
N LEU A 372 11.36 7.51 9.86
CA LEU A 372 11.01 6.09 9.96
C LEU A 372 11.22 5.50 11.36
N ASN A 373 12.19 6.01 12.12
CA ASN A 373 12.62 5.39 13.39
C ASN A 373 12.27 6.21 14.64
N GLY A 374 11.83 7.47 14.49
CA GLY A 374 11.51 8.36 15.61
C GLY A 374 12.73 8.79 16.45
N ARG A 375 13.95 8.58 15.96
CA ARG A 375 15.20 8.96 16.62
C ARG A 375 16.30 9.30 15.60
N PRO A 376 17.29 10.14 15.95
CA PRO A 376 18.46 10.32 15.10
C PRO A 376 19.30 9.03 15.02
N PRO A 377 20.07 8.84 13.94
CA PRO A 377 21.00 7.72 13.83
C PRO A 377 22.16 7.87 14.84
N VAL A 378 22.59 6.75 15.40
CA VAL A 378 23.70 6.64 16.35
C VAL A 378 24.90 6.05 15.61
N VAL A 379 25.83 6.92 15.24
CA VAL A 379 27.00 6.57 14.43
C VAL A 379 28.19 6.29 15.30
N GLY A 380 28.75 5.08 15.18
CA GLY A 380 29.93 4.68 15.94
C GLY A 380 29.65 4.57 17.43
N THR A 381 30.39 3.70 18.10
CA THR A 381 30.37 3.62 19.56
C THR A 381 31.81 3.49 20.03
N TYR A 382 32.11 3.82 21.28
CA TYR A 382 33.43 3.56 21.88
C TYR A 382 33.86 2.07 21.76
N LEU A 383 32.91 1.18 21.48
CA LEU A 383 33.11 -0.26 21.33
C LEU A 383 33.77 -0.67 20.02
N ASP A 384 33.82 0.23 19.04
CA ASP A 384 34.69 0.10 17.85
C ASP A 384 36.13 -0.27 18.25
N PHE A 385 36.66 0.44 19.23
CA PHE A 385 37.99 0.20 19.78
C PHE A 385 38.08 -1.15 20.49
N ILE A 386 37.08 -1.51 21.31
CA ILE A 386 37.10 -2.75 22.10
C ILE A 386 37.00 -4.00 21.22
N LEU A 387 36.28 -3.91 20.11
CA LEU A 387 36.04 -5.03 19.19
C LEU A 387 37.00 -5.05 18.00
N ASN A 388 37.98 -4.14 17.97
CA ASN A 388 38.94 -3.97 16.88
C ASN A 388 38.27 -3.94 15.49
N LEU A 389 37.17 -3.19 15.40
CA LEU A 389 36.37 -3.11 14.19
C LEU A 389 36.90 -2.06 13.22
N PRO A 390 36.79 -2.28 11.90
CA PRO A 390 37.16 -1.28 10.91
C PRO A 390 36.39 0.03 11.14
N LEU A 391 37.09 1.16 10.99
CA LEU A 391 36.50 2.49 11.14
C LEU A 391 35.40 2.79 10.11
N ASP A 392 35.40 2.09 8.97
CA ASP A 392 34.42 2.24 7.90
C ASP A 392 33.16 1.38 8.14
N ARG A 393 32.37 1.78 9.14
CA ARG A 393 31.10 1.18 9.58
C ARG A 393 29.98 1.26 8.52
N THR A 394 30.14 0.60 7.38
CA THR A 394 29.14 0.57 6.31
C THR A 394 28.47 -0.79 6.20
N ALA A 395 27.17 -0.78 5.96
CA ALA A 395 26.35 -1.99 5.79
C ALA A 395 25.84 -2.16 4.36
N LEU A 396 25.62 -3.41 3.97
CA LEU A 396 24.98 -3.73 2.70
C LEU A 396 23.49 -3.34 2.72
N CYS A 397 23.00 -2.84 1.59
CA CYS A 397 21.57 -2.66 1.39
C CYS A 397 20.93 -4.02 1.09
N VAL A 398 20.42 -4.68 2.12
CA VAL A 398 19.70 -5.96 1.97
C VAL A 398 18.26 -5.68 1.53
N PRO A 399 17.75 -6.33 0.46
CA PRO A 399 16.36 -6.22 0.04
C PRO A 399 15.40 -6.60 1.18
N LEU A 400 14.40 -5.75 1.41
CA LEU A 400 13.28 -5.95 2.33
C LEU A 400 12.00 -5.46 1.66
N ASP A 401 10.83 -5.73 2.23
CA ASP A 401 9.52 -5.32 1.66
C ASP A 401 9.45 -3.82 1.31
N ARG A 402 10.11 -2.97 2.11
CA ARG A 402 10.15 -1.52 1.93
C ARG A 402 11.53 -0.99 1.54
N ARG A 403 12.45 -1.85 1.07
CA ARG A 403 13.82 -1.41 0.77
C ARG A 403 14.47 -2.22 -0.33
N THR A 404 15.16 -1.55 -1.25
CA THR A 404 15.83 -2.22 -2.36
C THR A 404 17.22 -1.67 -2.66
N PRO A 405 18.20 -2.54 -2.97
CA PRO A 405 19.49 -2.14 -3.56
C PRO A 405 19.41 -1.94 -5.08
N LEU A 406 18.31 -2.36 -5.70
CA LEU A 406 18.11 -2.26 -7.14
C LEU A 406 17.67 -0.85 -7.48
N LYS A 407 18.36 -0.23 -8.44
CA LYS A 407 18.01 1.10 -8.95
C LYS A 407 16.57 1.09 -9.47
N PRO A 408 15.67 1.96 -8.96
CA PRO A 408 14.29 2.03 -9.45
C PRO A 408 14.24 2.36 -10.94
N GLU A 409 13.29 1.77 -11.65
CA GLU A 409 13.01 2.12 -13.05
C GLU A 409 12.60 3.59 -13.14
N GLY A 410 13.13 4.34 -14.10
CA GLY A 410 12.88 5.78 -14.23
C GLY A 410 13.79 6.69 -13.38
N TRP A 411 14.69 6.12 -12.56
CA TRP A 411 15.73 6.89 -11.89
C TRP A 411 16.84 7.29 -12.90
N PRO A 412 17.22 8.59 -13.01
CA PRO A 412 18.16 9.09 -14.03
C PRO A 412 19.59 8.55 -13.88
#